data_AF-A0A0M9WCT0-F1
#
_entry.id   AF-A0A0M9WCT0-F1
#
_cell.length_a   1.000
_cell.length_b   1.000
_cell.length_c   1.000
_cell.angle_alpha   90.00
_cell.angle_beta   90.00
_cell.angle_gamma   90.00
#
_symmetry.space_group_name_H-M   'P 1'
#
loop_
_entity.id
_entity.type
_entity.pdbx_description
1 polymer ?
#
loop_
_entity_poly.entity_id
_entity_poly.type
_entity_poly.pdbx_seq_one_letter_code
_entity_poly.pdbx_strand_id
1 'polypeptide(L)'
;MPITSDITLETSKFQPENVTEATKQAEALLEGITSKGPRWWEVGITKYREMRGLGQTPLPMPVHVPGATDSTVPSREAGREIPIRVYKPDNGQPSKGVFLHFHGGGFVLATHKE
;
A
#
# COMPACT_ATOMS: atom_id res chain seq x y z
N MET A 1 30.15 -8.99 32.01
CA MET A 1 29.24 -10.16 31.92
C MET A 1 28.45 -10.02 30.64
N PRO A 2 28.38 -11.03 29.77
CA PRO A 2 27.51 -10.95 28.60
C PRO A 2 26.05 -10.90 29.05
N ILE A 3 25.26 -10.06 28.40
CA ILE A 3 23.81 -9.90 28.65
C ILE A 3 23.07 -11.04 27.93
N THR A 4 22.17 -11.71 28.64
CA THR A 4 21.26 -12.69 28.06
C THR A 4 20.17 -11.95 27.27
N SER A 5 19.93 -12.33 26.02
CA SER A 5 18.87 -11.75 25.18
C SER A 5 17.50 -12.24 25.66
N ASP A 6 16.55 -11.32 25.83
CA ASP A 6 15.13 -11.63 26.08
C ASP A 6 14.36 -12.01 24.81
N ILE A 7 15.02 -11.91 23.64
CA ILE A 7 14.40 -12.20 22.35
C ILE A 7 14.67 -13.65 21.97
N THR A 8 13.60 -14.43 21.79
CA THR A 8 13.63 -15.74 21.15
C THR A 8 13.33 -15.57 19.66
N LEU A 9 14.31 -15.87 18.81
CA LEU A 9 14.16 -15.84 17.35
C LEU A 9 14.03 -17.24 16.79
N GLU A 10 12.99 -17.47 16.00
CA GLU A 10 12.85 -18.68 15.20
C GLU A 10 13.63 -18.50 13.89
N THR A 11 14.94 -18.75 13.94
CA THR A 11 15.86 -18.46 12.83
C THR A 11 15.62 -19.31 11.58
N SER A 12 14.95 -20.46 11.72
CA SER A 12 14.54 -21.30 10.58
C SER A 12 13.67 -20.52 9.58
N LYS A 13 12.85 -19.57 10.04
CA LYS A 13 11.99 -18.75 9.16
C LYS A 13 12.75 -17.92 8.12
N PHE A 14 14.06 -17.73 8.29
CA PHE A 14 14.91 -16.99 7.37
C PHE A 14 15.67 -17.90 6.38
N GLN A 15 15.53 -19.22 6.49
CA GLN A 15 16.20 -20.15 5.60
C GLN A 15 15.45 -20.26 4.27
N PRO A 16 16.13 -20.16 3.11
CA PRO A 16 15.50 -20.21 1.79
C PRO A 16 14.64 -21.46 1.55
N GLU A 17 15.03 -22.61 2.08
CA GLU A 17 14.30 -23.87 1.99
C GLU A 17 12.92 -23.83 2.67
N ASN A 18 12.71 -22.91 3.61
CA ASN A 18 11.44 -22.74 4.32
C ASN A 18 10.47 -21.81 3.59
N VAL A 19 10.87 -21.24 2.44
CA VAL A 19 9.97 -20.48 1.57
C VAL A 19 9.08 -21.46 0.80
N THR A 20 7.76 -21.29 0.92
CA THR A 20 6.81 -22.15 0.22
C THR A 20 6.90 -21.99 -1.30
N GLU A 21 6.58 -23.03 -2.05
CA GLU A 21 6.55 -22.97 -3.52
C GLU A 21 5.57 -21.91 -4.04
N ALA A 22 4.42 -21.72 -3.38
CA ALA A 22 3.47 -20.68 -3.74
C ALA A 22 4.08 -19.26 -3.60
N THR A 23 4.88 -19.03 -2.55
CA THR A 23 5.58 -17.76 -2.36
C THR A 23 6.64 -17.53 -3.43
N LYS A 24 7.44 -18.57 -3.78
CA LYS A 24 8.43 -18.48 -4.87
C LYS A 24 7.77 -18.14 -6.21
N GLN A 25 6.63 -18.77 -6.51
CA GLN A 25 5.88 -18.49 -7.74
C GLN A 25 5.35 -17.05 -7.77
N ALA A 26 4.83 -16.56 -6.65
CA ALA A 26 4.36 -15.18 -6.54
C ALA A 26 5.51 -14.17 -6.68
N GLU A 27 6.67 -14.46 -6.09
CA GLU A 27 7.88 -13.63 -6.21
C GLU A 27 8.41 -13.59 -7.64
N ALA A 28 8.54 -14.74 -8.31
CA ALA A 28 8.93 -14.80 -9.72
C ALA A 28 7.98 -14.02 -10.64
N LEU A 29 6.66 -14.08 -10.37
CA LEU A 29 5.68 -13.27 -11.09
C LEU A 29 5.93 -11.77 -10.86
N LEU A 30 6.10 -11.35 -9.60
CA LEU A 30 6.32 -9.97 -9.22
C LEU A 30 7.63 -9.42 -9.81
N GLU A 31 8.73 -10.17 -9.75
CA GLU A 31 9.99 -9.82 -10.39
C GLU A 31 9.80 -9.64 -11.90
N GLY A 32 9.12 -10.61 -12.54
CA GLY A 32 8.86 -10.59 -13.98
C GLY A 32 8.09 -9.36 -14.47
N ILE A 33 7.07 -8.92 -13.72
CA ILE A 33 6.27 -7.73 -14.09
C ILE A 33 6.96 -6.42 -13.67
N THR A 34 7.63 -6.38 -12.52
CA THR A 34 8.19 -5.13 -11.98
C THR A 34 9.54 -4.76 -12.58
N SER A 35 10.33 -5.73 -13.03
CA SER A 35 11.63 -5.49 -13.68
C SER A 35 11.50 -4.72 -15.00
N LYS A 36 10.41 -4.95 -15.73
CA LYS A 36 10.11 -4.34 -17.05
C LYS A 36 9.29 -3.06 -16.97
N GLY A 37 8.81 -2.71 -15.77
CA GLY A 37 7.97 -1.55 -15.56
C GLY A 37 8.73 -0.23 -15.65
N PRO A 38 8.04 0.88 -15.98
CA PRO A 38 8.61 2.22 -15.86
C PRO A 38 9.08 2.47 -14.43
N ARG A 39 10.23 3.11 -14.25
CA ARG A 39 10.68 3.55 -12.92
C ARG A 39 10.16 4.96 -12.65
N TRP A 40 9.60 5.19 -11.47
CA TRP A 40 9.04 6.49 -11.11
C TRP A 40 10.10 7.61 -11.14
N TRP A 41 11.37 7.28 -10.86
CA TRP A 41 12.48 8.24 -10.90
C TRP A 41 12.97 8.53 -12.33
N GLU A 42 12.62 7.70 -13.31
CA GLU A 42 12.92 7.95 -14.73
C GLU A 42 11.83 8.80 -15.39
N VAL A 43 10.55 8.48 -15.11
CA VAL A 43 9.40 9.19 -15.71
C VAL A 43 8.90 10.39 -14.90
N GLY A 44 9.35 10.52 -13.65
CA GLY A 44 8.89 11.53 -12.69
C GLY A 44 7.62 11.12 -11.95
N ILE A 45 7.51 11.55 -10.68
CA ILE A 45 6.43 11.09 -9.79
C ILE A 45 5.02 11.49 -10.25
N THR A 46 4.85 12.69 -10.77
CA THR A 46 3.55 13.16 -11.27
C THR A 46 3.05 12.26 -12.39
N LYS A 47 3.91 11.94 -13.36
CA LYS A 47 3.57 11.06 -14.47
C LYS A 47 3.33 9.64 -13.99
N TYR A 48 4.16 9.14 -13.08
CA TYR A 48 4.01 7.80 -12.53
C TYR A 48 2.66 7.59 -11.82
N ARG A 49 2.18 8.58 -11.05
CA ARG A 49 0.85 8.53 -10.39
C ARG A 49 -0.29 8.51 -11.41
N GLU A 50 -0.19 9.28 -12.48
CA GLU A 50 -1.15 9.24 -13.59
C GLU A 50 -1.17 7.85 -14.25
N MET A 51 0.00 7.31 -14.59
CA MET A 51 0.14 5.98 -15.18
C MET A 51 -0.45 4.89 -14.28
N ARG A 52 -0.26 4.99 -12.96
CA ARG A 52 -0.82 4.05 -11.98
C ARG A 52 -2.34 4.03 -12.03
N GLY A 53 -2.97 5.20 -12.02
CA GLY A 53 -4.43 5.35 -12.12
C GLY A 53 -5.01 4.86 -13.46
N LEU A 54 -4.21 4.86 -14.53
CA LEU A 54 -4.57 4.36 -15.86
C LEU A 54 -4.23 2.87 -16.08
N GLY A 55 -3.67 2.18 -15.08
CA GLY A 55 -3.26 0.78 -15.23
C GLY A 55 -2.04 0.57 -16.14
N GLN A 56 -1.23 1.61 -16.35
CA GLN A 56 -0.04 1.60 -17.22
C GLN A 56 1.26 1.26 -16.45
N THR A 57 1.15 0.91 -15.18
CA THR A 57 2.24 0.38 -14.34
C THR A 57 2.15 -1.14 -14.25
N PRO A 58 3.19 -1.86 -13.76
CA PRO A 58 3.17 -3.32 -13.67
C PRO A 58 1.99 -3.92 -12.89
N LEU A 59 1.52 -3.21 -11.86
CA LEU A 59 0.37 -3.66 -11.08
C LEU A 59 -0.95 -3.28 -11.77
N PRO A 60 -2.00 -4.13 -11.68
CA PRO A 60 -3.31 -3.85 -12.26
C PRO A 60 -3.90 -2.53 -11.78
N MET A 61 -4.69 -1.88 -12.63
CA MET A 61 -5.40 -0.65 -12.29
C MET A 61 -6.14 -0.78 -10.95
N PRO A 62 -6.08 0.23 -10.04
CA PRO A 62 -6.82 0.21 -8.80
C PRO A 62 -8.33 0.08 -9.05
N VAL A 63 -9.01 -0.74 -8.25
CA VAL A 63 -10.47 -0.86 -8.28
C VAL A 63 -11.05 -0.08 -7.11
N HIS A 64 -11.87 0.93 -7.41
CA HIS A 64 -12.52 1.73 -6.38
C HIS A 64 -13.84 1.08 -5.93
N VAL A 65 -14.01 0.96 -4.60
CA VAL A 65 -15.29 0.52 -4.01
C VAL A 65 -16.36 1.60 -4.28
N PRO A 66 -17.48 1.26 -4.94
CA PRO A 66 -18.51 2.24 -5.30
C PRO A 66 -19.13 2.98 -4.10
N GLY A 67 -19.26 2.30 -2.95
CA GLY A 67 -19.81 2.88 -1.72
C GLY A 67 -18.84 3.77 -0.93
N ALA A 68 -17.59 3.89 -1.36
CA ALA A 68 -16.62 4.74 -0.68
C ALA A 68 -16.78 6.20 -1.13
N THR A 69 -16.73 7.12 -0.17
CA THR A 69 -16.99 8.54 -0.37
C THR A 69 -15.74 9.36 -0.11
N ASP A 70 -15.52 10.41 -0.90
CA ASP A 70 -14.45 11.38 -0.64
C ASP A 70 -14.96 12.45 0.34
N SER A 71 -14.09 12.86 1.26
CA SER A 71 -14.36 13.92 2.23
C SER A 71 -13.08 14.69 2.54
N THR A 72 -13.15 15.63 3.48
CA THR A 72 -12.01 16.44 3.92
C THR A 72 -11.98 16.57 5.43
N VAL A 73 -10.78 16.77 5.96
CA VAL A 73 -10.57 17.18 7.36
C VAL A 73 -9.67 18.41 7.40
N PRO A 74 -9.87 19.31 8.38
CA PRO A 74 -9.08 20.52 8.47
C PRO A 74 -7.60 20.19 8.71
N SER A 75 -6.72 20.87 7.98
CA SER A 75 -5.29 20.87 8.27
C SER A 75 -4.97 21.77 9.46
N ARG A 76 -3.79 21.56 10.05
CA ARG A 76 -3.20 22.53 10.99
C ARG A 76 -2.77 23.82 10.30
N GLU A 77 -2.53 23.76 9.00
CA GLU A 77 -2.24 24.91 8.15
C GLU A 77 -3.53 25.63 7.78
N ALA A 78 -3.60 26.94 8.06
CA ALA A 78 -4.80 27.73 7.83
C ALA A 78 -5.22 27.73 6.36
N GLY A 79 -6.49 27.45 6.10
CA GLY A 79 -7.06 27.43 4.75
C GLY A 79 -6.73 26.18 3.92
N ARG A 80 -6.06 25.18 4.50
CA ARG A 80 -5.79 23.90 3.83
C ARG A 80 -6.69 22.79 4.38
N GLU A 81 -7.32 22.05 3.47
CA GLU A 81 -8.02 20.81 3.78
C GLU A 81 -7.15 19.59 3.42
N ILE A 82 -7.32 18.49 4.16
CA ILE A 82 -6.69 17.21 3.87
C ILE A 82 -7.75 16.27 3.29
N PRO A 83 -7.60 15.80 2.04
CA PRO A 83 -8.55 14.87 1.46
C PRO A 83 -8.45 13.50 2.16
N ILE A 84 -9.60 12.90 2.41
CA ILE A 84 -9.74 11.56 2.99
C ILE A 84 -10.73 10.74 2.16
N ARG A 85 -10.58 9.42 2.19
CA ARG A 85 -11.57 8.49 1.63
C ARG A 85 -12.21 7.69 2.75
N VAL A 86 -13.53 7.71 2.79
CA VAL A 86 -14.34 7.11 3.85
C VAL A 86 -14.99 5.84 3.31
N TYR A 87 -14.65 4.73 3.96
CA TYR A 87 -15.26 3.41 3.75
C TYR A 87 -16.19 3.12 4.92
N LYS A 88 -17.40 2.65 4.64
CA LYS A 88 -18.39 2.24 5.65
C LYS A 88 -18.83 0.80 5.36
N PRO A 89 -19.14 0.01 6.40
CA PRO A 89 -19.82 -1.27 6.21
C PRO A 89 -21.12 -1.08 5.40
N ASP A 90 -21.35 -1.94 4.42
CA ASP A 90 -22.53 -1.96 3.56
C ASP A 90 -23.65 -2.89 4.08
N ASN A 91 -23.44 -3.48 5.25
CA ASN A 91 -24.38 -4.41 5.90
C ASN A 91 -25.56 -3.74 6.64
N GLY A 92 -25.75 -2.43 6.45
CA GLY A 92 -26.83 -1.65 7.09
C GLY A 92 -26.69 -1.45 8.61
N GLN A 93 -25.59 -1.90 9.22
CA GLN A 93 -25.34 -1.73 10.65
C GLN A 93 -24.46 -0.49 10.92
N PRO A 94 -24.59 0.16 12.08
CA PRO A 94 -23.66 1.21 12.49
C PRO A 94 -22.21 0.71 12.53
N SER A 95 -21.27 1.60 12.21
CA SER A 95 -19.84 1.32 12.37
C SER A 95 -19.52 1.07 13.85
N LYS A 96 -18.78 0.00 14.15
CA LYS A 96 -18.38 -0.37 15.53
C LYS A 96 -17.12 0.34 16.01
N GLY A 97 -16.47 1.10 15.12
CA GLY A 97 -15.22 1.79 15.39
C GLY A 97 -14.68 2.46 14.13
N VAL A 98 -13.50 3.07 14.26
CA VAL A 98 -12.79 3.75 13.17
C VAL A 98 -11.41 3.14 13.03
N PHE A 99 -11.04 2.79 11.79
CA PHE A 99 -9.68 2.45 11.43
C PHE A 99 -9.10 3.59 10.58
N LEU A 100 -8.10 4.28 11.12
CA LEU A 100 -7.39 5.33 10.40
C LEU A 100 -6.22 4.71 9.63
N HIS A 101 -6.31 4.73 8.31
CA HIS A 101 -5.31 4.14 7.42
C HIS A 101 -4.45 5.23 6.77
N PHE A 102 -3.15 4.99 6.71
CA PHE A 102 -2.19 5.76 5.92
C PHE A 102 -1.52 4.82 4.93
N HIS A 103 -1.60 5.14 3.64
CA HIS A 103 -0.97 4.32 2.61
C HIS A 103 0.57 4.39 2.70
N GLY A 104 1.21 3.35 2.18
CA GLY A 104 2.67 3.29 2.04
C GLY A 104 3.18 4.08 0.83
N GLY A 105 4.31 3.65 0.28
CA GLY A 105 4.90 4.29 -0.91
C GLY A 105 6.05 5.24 -0.62
N GLY A 106 6.68 5.13 0.55
CA GLY A 106 7.90 5.87 0.88
C GLY A 106 7.71 7.39 0.86
N PHE A 107 6.53 7.88 1.25
CA PHE A 107 6.15 9.30 1.23
C PHE A 107 6.14 9.96 -0.17
N VAL A 108 6.30 9.17 -1.24
CA VAL A 108 6.38 9.64 -2.63
C VAL A 108 5.30 9.01 -3.49
N LEU A 109 5.03 7.71 -3.35
CA LEU A 109 4.09 6.97 -4.18
C LEU A 109 2.68 6.91 -3.55
N ALA A 110 1.71 6.43 -4.35
CA ALA A 110 0.31 6.19 -3.98
C ALA A 110 -0.49 7.45 -3.57
N THR A 111 -1.77 7.25 -3.25
CA THR A 111 -2.73 8.30 -2.87
C THR A 111 -3.76 7.75 -1.88
N HIS A 112 -4.54 8.61 -1.22
CA HIS A 112 -5.67 8.20 -0.36
C HIS A 112 -6.80 7.43 -1.10
N LYS A 113 -6.75 7.35 -2.44
CA LYS A 113 -7.72 6.63 -3.26
C LYS A 113 -7.27 5.21 -3.62
N GLU A 114 -6.00 4.88 -3.37
CA GLU A 114 -5.35 3.61 -3.74
C GLU A 114 -4.78 2.86 -2.54
#